data_AF-A0A6M8BEJ1-F1
#
_entry.id   AF-A0A6M8BEJ1-F1
#
_cell.length_a   1.000
_cell.length_b   1.000
_cell.length_c   1.000
_cell.angle_alpha   90.00
_cell.angle_beta   90.00
_cell.angle_gamma   90.00
#
_symmetry.space_group_name_H-M   'P 1'
#
loop_
_entity.id
_entity.type
_entity.pdbx_description
1 polymer ?
#
loop_
_entity_poly.entity_id
_entity_poly.type
_entity_poly.pdbx_seq_one_letter_code
_entity_poly.pdbx_strand_id
1 'polypeptide(L)'
;MSTNERVERDTYDRGIIPAETAARKEREGENYKQPPTAEGDIDTAAGYTVDNEGLVNNFAVEPEMYYEVPGDLKAKEEAEEAARAAELAEINDTDEDSKLTEDGDNRSKGVGVI
;
A
#
# COMPACT_ATOMS: atom_id res chain seq x y z
N MET A 1 -9.85 20.97 -0.52
CA MET A 1 -9.58 20.22 -1.77
C MET A 1 -8.64 19.09 -1.41
N SER A 2 -9.12 17.85 -1.44
CA SER A 2 -8.29 16.68 -1.11
C SER A 2 -7.42 16.37 -2.33
N THR A 3 -6.14 16.71 -2.28
CA THR A 3 -5.16 16.37 -3.33
C THR A 3 -4.87 14.88 -3.20
N ASN A 4 -5.60 14.07 -3.97
CA ASN A 4 -5.51 12.62 -3.91
C ASN A 4 -4.21 12.18 -4.63
N GLU A 5 -3.15 11.91 -3.87
CA GLU A 5 -1.79 11.59 -4.38
C GLU A 5 -1.79 10.43 -5.42
N ARG A 6 -2.80 9.54 -5.36
CA ARG A 6 -3.02 8.47 -6.36
C ARG A 6 -3.30 8.99 -7.78
N VAL A 7 -3.92 10.16 -7.90
CA VAL A 7 -4.24 10.80 -9.19
C VAL A 7 -3.00 11.45 -9.82
N GLU A 8 -1.93 11.68 -9.05
CA GLU A 8 -0.67 12.22 -9.58
C GLU A 8 0.23 11.15 -10.18
N ARG A 9 0.24 9.91 -9.65
CA ARG A 9 1.05 8.81 -10.21
C ARG A 9 0.29 8.06 -11.31
N ASP A 10 0.21 8.67 -12.50
CA ASP A 10 -0.38 8.04 -13.70
C ASP A 10 0.54 7.03 -14.38
N THR A 11 1.82 7.03 -14.01
CA THR A 11 2.88 6.21 -14.61
C THR A 11 4.00 5.94 -13.63
N TYR A 12 4.81 4.92 -13.98
CA TYR A 12 6.07 4.64 -13.31
C TYR A 12 7.13 5.72 -13.55
N ASP A 13 7.02 6.47 -14.66
CA ASP A 13 7.88 7.61 -14.98
C ASP A 13 7.15 8.95 -14.74
N ARG A 14 7.65 9.74 -13.78
CA ARG A 14 7.05 11.00 -13.33
C ARG A 14 6.84 12.03 -14.44
N GLY A 15 7.56 11.94 -15.57
CA GLY A 15 7.50 12.92 -16.66
C GLY A 15 6.65 12.50 -17.86
N ILE A 16 6.19 11.25 -17.92
CA ILE A 16 5.56 10.70 -19.11
C ILE A 16 4.16 10.19 -18.73
N ILE A 17 3.12 10.76 -19.35
CA ILE A 17 1.75 10.25 -19.26
C ILE A 17 1.36 9.72 -20.65
N PRO A 18 0.96 8.44 -20.79
CA PRO A 18 0.49 7.88 -22.05
C PRO A 18 -0.71 8.66 -22.56
N ALA A 19 -0.81 8.79 -23.88
CA ALA A 19 -1.92 9.49 -24.51
C ALA A 19 -3.28 8.87 -24.14
N GLU A 20 -3.33 7.55 -23.96
CA GLU A 20 -4.53 6.84 -23.51
C GLU A 20 -4.96 7.24 -22.11
N THR A 21 -4.03 7.21 -21.14
CA THR A 21 -4.27 7.63 -19.75
C THR A 21 -4.70 9.09 -19.66
N ALA A 22 -4.07 9.97 -20.45
CA ALA A 22 -4.44 11.38 -20.50
C ALA A 22 -5.87 11.60 -21.04
N ALA A 23 -6.21 10.98 -22.17
CA ALA A 23 -7.54 11.06 -22.76
C ALA A 23 -8.61 10.48 -21.82
N ARG A 24 -8.26 9.42 -21.10
CA ARG A 24 -9.12 8.78 -20.12
C ARG A 24 -9.37 9.66 -18.90
N LYS A 25 -8.32 10.32 -18.37
CA LYS A 25 -8.42 11.28 -17.27
C LYS A 25 -9.33 12.46 -17.62
N GLU A 26 -9.25 12.96 -18.84
CA GLU A 26 -10.15 14.01 -19.34
C GLU A 26 -11.61 13.53 -19.42
N ARG A 27 -11.82 12.30 -19.93
CA ARG A 27 -13.16 11.71 -20.08
C ARG A 27 -13.81 11.36 -18.73
N GLU A 28 -13.04 10.82 -17.79
CA GLU A 28 -13.54 10.27 -16.52
C GLU A 28 -13.53 11.30 -15.38
N GLY A 29 -12.69 12.34 -15.47
CA GLY A 29 -12.67 13.45 -14.52
C GLY A 29 -12.48 12.99 -13.08
N GLU A 30 -13.44 13.33 -12.21
CA GLU A 30 -13.40 12.98 -10.78
C GLU A 30 -13.55 11.47 -10.51
N ASN A 31 -14.13 10.72 -11.47
CA ASN A 31 -14.27 9.26 -11.35
C ASN A 31 -13.00 8.52 -11.77
N TYR A 32 -12.01 9.22 -12.33
CA TYR A 32 -10.75 8.60 -12.70
C TYR A 32 -10.03 8.07 -11.45
N LYS A 33 -9.59 6.80 -11.52
CA LYS A 33 -8.98 6.07 -10.41
C LYS A 33 -9.83 5.92 -9.15
N GLN A 34 -11.16 6.03 -9.27
CA GLN A 34 -12.05 5.76 -8.14
C GLN A 34 -12.62 4.34 -8.23
N PRO A 35 -12.61 3.57 -7.13
CA PRO A 35 -13.36 2.32 -7.09
C PRO A 35 -14.87 2.61 -7.19
N PRO A 36 -15.67 1.65 -7.66
CA PRO A 36 -17.13 1.79 -7.63
C PRO A 36 -17.62 2.00 -6.20
N THR A 37 -18.71 2.75 -6.05
CA THR A 37 -19.38 2.92 -4.76
C THR A 37 -20.30 1.74 -4.48
N ALA A 38 -20.32 1.24 -3.25
CA ALA A 38 -21.29 0.21 -2.85
C ALA A 38 -22.72 0.75 -2.98
N GLU A 39 -23.61 -0.03 -3.60
CA GLU A 39 -25.03 0.28 -3.72
C GLU A 39 -25.84 -0.56 -2.71
N GLY A 40 -26.61 0.11 -1.84
CA GLY A 40 -27.47 -0.55 -0.85
C GLY A 40 -26.78 -0.85 0.49
N ASP A 41 -27.36 -1.77 1.26
CA ASP A 41 -26.89 -2.10 2.62
C ASP A 41 -25.74 -3.13 2.64
N ILE A 42 -25.43 -3.75 1.50
CA ILE A 42 -24.38 -4.76 1.35
C ILE A 42 -23.16 -4.11 0.71
N ASP A 43 -22.00 -4.22 1.35
CA ASP A 43 -20.74 -3.74 0.79
C ASP A 43 -20.29 -4.65 -0.37
N THR A 44 -20.71 -4.29 -1.57
CA THR A 44 -20.30 -4.95 -2.81
C THR A 44 -19.00 -4.38 -3.36
N ALA A 45 -18.47 -3.29 -2.80
CA ALA A 45 -17.36 -2.53 -3.37
C ALA A 45 -16.01 -2.76 -2.68
N ALA A 46 -16.00 -3.33 -1.47
CA ALA A 46 -14.77 -3.53 -0.68
C ALA A 46 -13.65 -4.34 -1.37
N GLY A 47 -14.00 -5.21 -2.33
CA GLY A 47 -13.04 -6.05 -3.04
C GLY A 47 -12.41 -5.41 -4.28
N TYR A 48 -12.88 -4.24 -4.72
CA TYR A 48 -12.37 -3.62 -5.93
C TYR A 48 -11.01 -2.97 -5.68
N THR A 49 -10.04 -3.29 -6.52
CA THR A 49 -8.74 -2.63 -6.56
C THR A 49 -8.61 -1.85 -7.86
N VAL A 50 -7.91 -0.73 -7.82
CA VAL A 50 -7.64 0.10 -9.00
C VAL A 50 -6.14 0.22 -9.17
N ASP A 51 -5.64 -0.09 -10.36
CA ASP A 51 -4.21 0.02 -10.65
C ASP A 51 -3.75 1.47 -10.90
N ASN A 52 -2.45 1.63 -11.16
CA ASN A 52 -1.85 2.94 -11.42
C ASN A 52 -2.31 3.58 -12.74
N GLU A 53 -2.87 2.82 -13.66
CA GLU A 53 -3.43 3.29 -14.94
C GLU A 53 -4.95 3.55 -14.83
N GLY A 54 -5.52 3.29 -13.66
CA GLY A 54 -6.94 3.45 -13.36
C GLY A 54 -7.79 2.24 -13.72
N LEU A 55 -7.23 1.13 -14.16
CA LEU A 55 -7.99 -0.08 -14.46
C LEU A 55 -8.51 -0.72 -13.17
N VAL A 56 -9.82 -0.96 -13.15
CA VAL A 56 -10.51 -1.56 -12.02
C VAL A 56 -10.46 -3.08 -12.15
N ASN A 57 -9.95 -3.75 -11.14
CA ASN A 57 -9.99 -5.21 -11.02
C ASN A 57 -11.18 -5.64 -10.17
N ASN A 58 -11.99 -6.56 -10.68
CA ASN A 58 -13.09 -7.22 -9.97
C ASN A 58 -12.69 -8.64 -9.54
N PHE A 59 -11.47 -8.80 -9.03
CA PHE A 59 -11.10 -10.07 -8.42
C PHE A 59 -11.72 -10.13 -7.03
N ALA A 60 -12.50 -11.18 -6.77
CA ALA A 60 -13.00 -11.42 -5.44
C ALA A 60 -11.81 -11.60 -4.49
N VAL A 61 -11.80 -10.84 -3.40
CA VAL A 61 -10.90 -11.13 -2.27
C VAL A 61 -11.35 -12.48 -1.72
N GLU A 62 -10.44 -13.46 -1.70
CA GLU A 62 -10.75 -14.77 -1.15
C GLU A 62 -11.12 -14.60 0.33
N PRO A 63 -12.27 -15.13 0.79
CA PRO A 63 -12.61 -15.08 2.19
C PRO A 63 -11.62 -15.93 2.98
N GLU A 64 -11.42 -15.55 4.25
CA GLU A 64 -10.65 -16.32 5.21
C GLU A 64 -11.13 -17.79 5.26
N MET A 65 -10.37 -18.68 4.64
CA MET A 65 -10.61 -20.13 4.71
C MET A 65 -10.05 -20.65 6.05
N TYR A 66 -10.93 -20.73 7.05
CA TYR A 66 -10.73 -21.33 8.37
C TYR A 66 -9.69 -20.64 9.29
N TYR A 67 -10.18 -19.72 10.12
CA TYR A 67 -9.60 -19.41 11.44
C TYR A 67 -10.58 -19.82 12.55
N GLU A 68 -10.10 -20.03 13.78
CA GLU A 68 -10.94 -20.51 14.88
C GLU A 68 -12.09 -19.55 15.19
N VAL A 69 -11.85 -18.24 15.01
CA VAL A 69 -12.83 -17.16 15.18
C VAL A 69 -12.72 -16.15 14.01
N PRO A 70 -13.85 -15.64 13.48
CA PRO A 70 -13.84 -14.54 12.51
C PRO A 70 -13.05 -13.33 13.03
N GLY A 71 -12.07 -12.83 12.26
CA GLY A 71 -11.25 -11.67 12.61
C GLY A 71 -9.86 -12.01 13.17
N ASP A 72 -9.54 -13.29 13.37
CA ASP A 72 -8.22 -13.75 13.82
C ASP A 72 -7.10 -13.39 12.82
N LEU A 73 -7.39 -13.38 11.51
CA LEU A 73 -6.41 -13.00 10.50
C LEU A 73 -6.03 -11.52 10.64
N LYS A 74 -7.02 -10.64 10.73
CA LYS A 74 -6.78 -9.19 10.89
C LYS A 74 -5.94 -8.90 12.12
N ALA A 75 -6.24 -9.56 13.24
CA ALA A 75 -5.46 -9.40 14.46
C ALA A 75 -4.00 -9.84 14.30
N LYS A 76 -3.74 -10.91 13.52
CA LYS A 76 -2.38 -11.36 13.19
C LYS A 76 -1.68 -10.42 12.23
N GLU A 77 -2.35 -9.95 11.18
CA GLU A 77 -1.80 -9.00 10.22
C GLU A 77 -1.40 -7.68 10.90
N GLU A 78 -2.27 -7.14 11.77
CA GLU A 78 -1.98 -5.95 12.55
C GLU A 78 -0.80 -6.17 13.51
N ALA A 79 -0.70 -7.34 14.15
CA ALA A 79 0.42 -7.68 15.01
C ALA A 79 1.73 -7.84 14.24
N GLU A 80 1.70 -8.46 13.06
CA GLU A 80 2.86 -8.61 12.17
C GLU A 80 3.31 -7.26 11.61
N GLU A 81 2.38 -6.38 11.22
CA GLU A 81 2.70 -5.03 10.74
C GLU A 81 3.32 -4.18 11.85
N ALA A 82 2.78 -4.26 13.08
CA ALA A 82 3.35 -3.59 14.25
C ALA A 82 4.76 -4.13 14.59
N ALA A 83 4.95 -5.44 14.53
CA ALA A 83 6.26 -6.07 14.76
C ALA A 83 7.29 -5.62 13.71
N ARG A 84 6.89 -5.60 12.42
CA ARG A 84 7.74 -5.15 11.33
C ARG A 84 8.06 -3.67 11.41
N ALA A 85 7.10 -2.83 11.82
CA ALA A 85 7.35 -1.41 12.05
C ALA A 85 8.34 -1.17 13.19
N ALA A 86 8.24 -1.94 14.28
CA ALA A 86 9.19 -1.88 15.39
C ALA A 86 10.59 -2.34 14.98
N GLU A 87 10.70 -3.45 14.23
CA GLU A 87 11.98 -3.94 13.68
C GLU A 87 12.62 -2.89 12.77
N LEU A 88 11.86 -2.27 11.87
CA LEU A 88 12.36 -1.21 11.00
C LEU A 88 12.76 0.04 11.79
N ALA A 89 12.06 0.37 12.87
CA ALA A 89 12.44 1.48 13.73
C ALA A 89 13.76 1.19 14.45
N GLU A 90 13.96 -0.03 14.94
CA GLU A 90 15.22 -0.47 15.58
C GLU A 90 16.39 -0.49 14.58
N ILE A 91 16.18 -1.01 13.37
CA ILE A 91 17.20 -1.04 12.31
C ILE A 91 17.61 0.39 11.88
N ASN A 92 16.66 1.33 11.89
CA ASN A 92 16.89 2.73 11.51
C ASN A 92 17.30 3.63 12.68
N ASP A 93 17.31 3.12 13.92
CA ASP A 93 17.81 3.88 15.06
C ASP A 93 19.34 4.01 14.93
N THR A 94 19.78 5.26 14.78
CA THR A 94 21.16 5.63 14.49
C THR A 94 21.79 6.43 15.64
N ASP A 95 21.06 6.64 16.73
CA ASP A 95 21.55 7.39 17.92
C ASP A 95 22.40 6.51 18.86
N GLU A 96 22.51 5.22 18.56
CA GLU A 96 23.39 4.27 19.25
C GLU A 96 24.82 4.35 18.71
N ASP A 97 25.46 5.51 18.92
CA ASP A 97 26.88 5.71 18.68
C ASP A 97 27.70 4.63 19.41
N SER A 98 28.30 3.72 18.65
CA SER A 98 29.37 2.81 19.09
C SER A 98 29.04 1.65 20.05
N LYS A 99 27.79 1.15 20.15
CA LYS A 99 27.54 -0.17 20.77
C LYS A 99 27.83 -1.30 19.77
N LEU A 100 29.01 -1.91 19.86
CA LEU A 100 29.35 -3.16 19.18
C LEU A 100 28.77 -4.32 19.99
N THR A 101 27.65 -4.89 19.54
CA THR A 101 27.10 -6.13 20.09
C THR A 101 27.89 -7.33 19.56
N GLU A 102 28.22 -8.29 20.42
CA GLU A 102 29.03 -9.47 20.06
C GLU A 102 28.33 -10.37 19.01
N ASP A 103 27.00 -10.29 18.92
CA ASP A 103 26.16 -11.13 18.06
C ASP A 103 26.01 -10.63 16.60
N GLY A 104 26.61 -9.47 16.27
CA GLY A 104 26.57 -8.87 14.93
C GLY A 104 25.80 -7.54 14.85
N ASP A 105 26.03 -6.77 13.79
CA ASP A 105 25.46 -5.43 13.58
C ASP A 105 24.40 -5.46 12.47
N ASN A 106 23.13 -5.48 12.86
CA ASN A 106 21.96 -5.49 11.96
C ASN A 106 21.44 -4.08 11.62
N ARG A 107 22.14 -3.01 12.05
CA ARG A 107 21.69 -1.63 11.81
C ARG A 107 21.86 -1.25 10.35
N SER A 108 21.01 -0.33 9.89
CA SER A 108 21.13 0.27 8.56
C SER A 108 22.47 1.01 8.44
N LYS A 109 23.33 0.58 7.51
CA LYS A 109 24.66 1.19 7.27
C LYS A 109 24.60 2.50 6.48
N GLY A 110 23.40 3.01 6.23
CA GLY A 110 23.17 4.15 5.36
C GLY A 110 23.38 3.82 3.88
N VAL A 111 22.90 4.71 3.01
CA VAL A 111 23.04 4.55 1.56
C VAL A 111 24.49 4.84 1.16
N GLY A 112 25.20 3.85 0.61
CA GLY A 112 26.54 4.01 0.04
C GLY A 112 27.70 3.41 0.83
N VAL A 113 27.44 2.69 1.92
CA VAL A 113 28.46 1.89 2.63
C VAL A 113 28.27 0.42 2.23
N ILE A 114 29.23 -0.13 1.46
CA ILE A 114 29.36 -1.58 1.16
C ILE A 114 30.42 -2.16 2.08
#